data_AF-A0A355C885-F1
#
_entry.id   AF-A0A355C885-F1
#
_cell.length_a   1.000
_cell.length_b   1.000
_cell.length_c   1.000
_cell.angle_alpha   90.00
_cell.angle_beta   90.00
_cell.angle_gamma   90.00
#
_symmetry.space_group_name_H-M   'P 1'
#
loop_
_entity.id
_entity.type
_entity.pdbx_description
1 polymer ?
#
loop_
_entity_poly.entity_id
_entity_poly.type
_entity_poly.pdbx_seq_one_letter_code
_entity_poly.pdbx_strand_id
1 'polypeptide(L)'
;LEGKTVSWRNIRILTQDLDKFRSRENTDGIEQVNTIANTISEREAREGWKLLWDGKTTNGWRGAKLDNFPEKGWSVDNGILKVQKSGGGESTNGGDIVTTRPYKNFMLKVDFKITEGANSGIKYFVDTNLNKGAGSAIGCEFQILDDKKHPDAKLGVAGNRTLGSLYDLIAAPDNKPFRPGFFNTAMVVVKGNHVEHWLNGVKIIEYERNNQMWDALVNYSKYKDWPNFGNAEEGLLLLQDHGDEVWFQNIKIKELE
;
A
#
# COMPACT_ATOMS: atom_id res chain seq x y z
N LEU A 1 -29.17 -14.15 26.49
CA LEU A 1 -29.59 -12.80 26.02
C LEU A 1 -31.08 -12.54 26.26
N GLU A 2 -31.79 -13.44 26.92
CA GLU A 2 -33.20 -13.24 27.28
C GLU A 2 -33.35 -12.07 28.28
N GLY A 3 -34.31 -11.18 28.04
CA GLY A 3 -34.61 -10.02 28.90
C GLY A 3 -33.88 -8.71 28.57
N LYS A 4 -32.94 -8.66 27.62
CA LYS A 4 -32.35 -7.37 27.19
C LYS A 4 -33.28 -6.66 26.20
N THR A 5 -33.52 -5.37 26.40
CA THR A 5 -34.34 -4.54 25.50
C THR A 5 -33.53 -3.36 24.94
N VAL A 6 -33.95 -2.91 23.76
CA VAL A 6 -33.54 -1.64 23.16
C VAL A 6 -34.82 -0.89 22.79
N SER A 7 -34.84 0.43 22.96
CA SER A 7 -36.04 1.22 22.72
C SER A 7 -35.68 2.55 22.08
N TRP A 8 -36.48 2.97 21.11
CA TRP A 8 -36.35 4.24 20.41
C TRP A 8 -37.67 5.00 20.49
N ARG A 9 -37.62 6.33 20.58
CA ARG A 9 -38.80 7.21 20.56
C ARG A 9 -38.47 8.48 19.78
N ASN A 10 -39.50 9.22 19.32
CA ASN A 10 -39.36 10.47 18.57
C ASN A 10 -38.54 10.34 17.28
N ILE A 11 -38.65 9.19 16.60
CA ILE A 11 -38.05 8.99 15.28
C ILE A 11 -38.82 9.87 14.28
N ARG A 12 -38.12 10.83 13.69
CA ARG A 12 -38.65 11.76 12.69
C ARG A 12 -37.64 11.93 11.56
N ILE A 13 -38.11 12.23 10.36
CA ILE A 13 -37.29 12.42 9.17
C ILE A 13 -37.68 13.72 8.47
N LEU A 14 -36.68 14.44 7.95
CA LEU A 14 -36.85 15.58 7.04
C LEU A 14 -36.47 15.11 5.64
N THR A 15 -37.33 15.38 4.64
CA THR A 15 -37.13 14.96 3.23
C THR A 15 -37.23 16.13 2.24
N GLN A 16 -37.37 17.36 2.74
CA GLN A 16 -37.47 18.60 1.97
C GLN A 16 -36.44 19.61 2.46
N ASP A 17 -36.00 20.52 1.58
CA ASP A 17 -35.04 21.58 1.88
C ASP A 17 -33.74 21.08 2.58
N LEU A 18 -33.27 19.89 2.22
CA LEU A 18 -32.17 19.21 2.92
C LEU A 18 -30.90 20.05 3.00
N ASP A 19 -30.54 20.75 1.92
CA ASP A 19 -29.33 21.57 1.86
C ASP A 19 -29.35 22.72 2.87
N LYS A 20 -30.54 23.24 3.22
CA LYS A 20 -30.70 24.31 4.22
C LYS A 20 -30.40 23.83 5.64
N PHE A 21 -30.67 22.55 5.92
CA PHE A 21 -30.55 21.96 7.25
C PHE A 21 -29.39 20.96 7.37
N ARG A 22 -28.66 20.73 6.26
CA ARG A 22 -27.47 19.89 6.23
C ARG A 22 -26.43 20.45 7.20
N SER A 23 -25.90 19.59 8.08
CA SER A 23 -24.77 19.98 8.92
C SER A 23 -23.57 20.30 8.04
N ARG A 24 -22.82 21.35 8.41
CA ARG A 24 -21.54 21.63 7.76
C ARG A 24 -20.65 20.41 7.83
N GLU A 25 -19.82 20.23 6.82
CA GLU A 25 -18.86 19.15 6.83
C GLU A 25 -17.93 19.30 8.04
N ASN A 26 -17.96 18.30 8.92
CA ASN A 26 -17.06 18.23 10.05
C ASN A 26 -15.85 17.40 9.63
N THR A 27 -14.71 18.06 9.46
CA THR A 27 -13.43 17.39 9.20
C THR A 27 -12.77 16.88 10.48
N ASP A 28 -13.25 17.31 11.65
CA ASP A 28 -12.64 17.02 12.93
C ASP A 28 -13.28 15.78 13.54
N GLY A 29 -12.50 14.69 13.60
CA GLY A 29 -12.89 13.44 14.26
C GLY A 29 -13.87 12.56 13.50
N ILE A 30 -14.31 12.94 12.30
CA ILE A 30 -15.14 12.09 11.42
C ILE A 30 -14.40 11.88 10.10
N GLU A 31 -13.90 10.65 9.91
CA GLU A 31 -13.30 10.23 8.65
C GLU A 31 -14.39 9.93 7.60
N GLN A 32 -14.21 10.45 6.38
CA GLN A 32 -14.99 10.00 5.23
C GLN A 32 -14.25 8.84 4.57
N VAL A 33 -14.92 7.69 4.46
CA VAL A 33 -14.43 6.56 3.66
C VAL A 33 -15.18 6.56 2.34
N ASN A 34 -14.49 6.88 1.24
CA ASN A 34 -15.07 6.79 -0.10
C ASN A 34 -15.14 5.32 -0.54
N THR A 35 -16.34 4.77 -0.64
CA THR A 35 -16.59 3.37 -1.04
C THR A 35 -16.82 3.19 -2.53
N ILE A 36 -16.72 4.25 -3.33
CA ILE A 36 -16.85 4.18 -4.79
C ILE A 36 -15.46 3.93 -5.37
N ALA A 37 -15.24 2.70 -5.85
CA ALA A 37 -13.92 2.24 -6.30
C ALA A 37 -13.30 3.13 -7.38
N ASN A 38 -12.01 3.42 -7.25
CA ASN A 38 -11.19 4.19 -8.18
C ASN A 38 -11.76 5.58 -8.50
N THR A 39 -12.27 6.27 -7.47
CA THR A 39 -12.75 7.66 -7.57
C THR A 39 -12.12 8.56 -6.51
N ILE A 40 -12.20 9.87 -6.75
CA ILE A 40 -11.90 10.91 -5.75
C ILE A 40 -13.22 11.58 -5.39
N SER A 41 -13.61 11.51 -4.12
CA SER A 41 -14.75 12.25 -3.59
C SER A 41 -14.46 13.75 -3.56
N GLU A 42 -15.48 14.59 -3.41
CA GLU A 42 -15.27 16.04 -3.27
C GLU A 42 -14.37 16.39 -2.07
N ARG A 43 -14.46 15.63 -0.97
CA ARG A 43 -13.63 15.82 0.22
C ARG A 43 -12.20 15.37 -0.04
N GLU A 44 -12.02 14.19 -0.65
CA GLU A 44 -10.70 13.70 -1.04
C GLU A 44 -9.99 14.71 -1.96
N ALA A 45 -10.71 15.30 -2.92
CA ALA A 45 -10.18 16.34 -3.81
C ALA A 45 -9.75 17.60 -3.03
N ARG A 46 -10.60 18.10 -2.11
CA ARG A 46 -10.26 19.25 -1.25
C ARG A 46 -9.05 18.98 -0.35
N GLU A 47 -8.91 17.74 0.11
CA GLU A 47 -7.77 17.31 0.95
C GLU A 47 -6.50 17.05 0.13
N GLY A 48 -6.54 17.14 -1.20
CA GLY A 48 -5.39 17.01 -2.10
C GLY A 48 -5.11 15.59 -2.59
N TRP A 49 -6.03 14.64 -2.38
CA TRP A 49 -5.88 13.28 -2.92
C TRP A 49 -6.10 13.26 -4.44
N LYS A 50 -5.30 12.43 -5.10
CA LYS A 50 -5.40 12.11 -6.52
C LYS A 50 -5.36 10.61 -6.72
N LEU A 51 -5.95 10.13 -7.81
CA LEU A 51 -5.77 8.74 -8.23
C LEU A 51 -4.36 8.57 -8.78
N LEU A 52 -3.63 7.61 -8.24
CA LEU A 52 -2.40 7.12 -8.83
C LEU A 52 -2.70 6.05 -9.91
N TRP A 53 -3.88 5.45 -9.85
CA TRP A 53 -4.41 4.56 -10.89
C TRP A 53 -5.90 4.84 -11.12
N ASP A 54 -6.32 4.91 -12.39
CA ASP A 54 -7.65 5.36 -12.79
C ASP A 54 -8.74 4.26 -12.76
N GLY A 55 -8.36 3.03 -12.43
CA GLY A 55 -9.28 1.88 -12.41
C GLY A 55 -9.54 1.23 -13.77
N LYS A 56 -8.92 1.71 -14.86
CA LYS A 56 -9.30 1.33 -16.24
C LYS A 56 -8.11 1.09 -17.16
N THR A 57 -7.12 1.95 -17.12
CA THR A 57 -5.96 1.92 -18.03
C THR A 57 -4.69 1.61 -17.25
N THR A 58 -3.56 1.50 -17.95
CA THR A 58 -2.24 1.34 -17.33
C THR A 58 -1.47 2.67 -17.26
N ASN A 59 -2.16 3.79 -17.52
CA ASN A 59 -1.56 5.11 -17.54
C ASN A 59 -0.91 5.45 -16.19
N GLY A 60 0.28 6.05 -16.25
CA GLY A 60 1.07 6.37 -15.06
C GLY A 60 1.94 5.22 -14.54
N TRP A 61 1.88 4.04 -15.17
CA TRP A 61 2.66 2.86 -14.80
C TRP A 61 3.47 2.31 -15.98
N ARG A 62 4.66 1.79 -15.67
CA ARG A 62 5.52 1.02 -16.59
C ARG A 62 6.14 -0.16 -15.86
N GLY A 63 6.69 -1.14 -16.57
CA GLY A 63 7.50 -2.18 -15.93
C GLY A 63 8.76 -1.57 -15.31
N ALA A 64 9.23 -2.08 -14.18
CA ALA A 64 10.41 -1.57 -13.49
C ALA A 64 11.66 -1.56 -14.39
N LYS A 65 11.79 -2.58 -15.25
CA LYS A 65 12.89 -2.77 -16.20
C LYS A 65 12.48 -2.55 -17.66
N LEU A 66 11.32 -1.94 -17.88
CA LEU A 66 10.73 -1.71 -19.19
C LEU A 66 10.42 -0.22 -19.37
N ASP A 67 10.37 0.23 -20.62
CA ASP A 67 9.94 1.59 -20.94
C ASP A 67 8.41 1.74 -20.89
N ASN A 68 7.69 0.64 -21.10
CA ASN A 68 6.22 0.59 -21.16
C ASN A 68 5.66 -0.37 -20.10
N PHE A 69 4.33 -0.37 -19.93
CA PHE A 69 3.64 -1.36 -19.11
C PHE A 69 3.87 -2.78 -19.65
N PRO A 70 4.06 -3.80 -18.79
CA PRO A 70 4.31 -5.16 -19.25
C PRO A 70 3.14 -5.75 -20.05
N GLU A 71 3.44 -6.46 -21.14
CA GLU A 71 2.44 -7.08 -22.02
C GLU A 71 1.76 -8.33 -21.42
N LYS A 72 2.32 -8.85 -20.33
CA LYS A 72 1.84 -10.07 -19.62
C LYS A 72 2.03 -9.92 -18.11
N GLY A 73 1.43 -10.83 -17.35
CA GLY A 73 1.60 -10.92 -15.89
C GLY A 73 0.76 -9.93 -15.09
N TRP A 74 0.17 -8.94 -15.76
CA TRP A 74 -0.77 -7.99 -15.18
C TRP A 74 -2.05 -7.93 -16.01
N SER A 75 -3.19 -7.75 -15.35
CA SER A 75 -4.48 -7.56 -16.00
C SER A 75 -5.29 -6.48 -15.30
N VAL A 76 -6.07 -5.74 -16.08
CA VAL A 76 -7.09 -4.81 -15.57
C VAL A 76 -8.46 -5.38 -15.93
N ASP A 77 -9.26 -5.68 -14.91
CA ASP A 77 -10.63 -6.17 -15.09
C ASP A 77 -11.54 -5.62 -14.00
N ASN A 78 -12.73 -5.13 -14.37
CA ASN A 78 -13.76 -4.67 -13.43
C ASN A 78 -13.27 -3.69 -12.33
N GLY A 79 -12.37 -2.76 -12.67
CA GLY A 79 -11.83 -1.81 -11.70
C GLY A 79 -10.74 -2.37 -10.78
N ILE A 80 -10.21 -3.56 -11.09
CA ILE A 80 -9.17 -4.24 -10.32
C ILE A 80 -7.92 -4.39 -11.18
N LEU A 81 -6.78 -3.97 -10.64
CA LEU A 81 -5.45 -4.25 -11.18
C LEU A 81 -4.92 -5.53 -10.52
N LYS A 82 -4.63 -6.56 -11.32
CA LYS A 82 -4.32 -7.90 -10.81
C LYS A 82 -2.97 -8.40 -11.31
N VAL A 83 -2.16 -8.91 -10.40
CA VAL A 83 -0.98 -9.76 -10.71
C VAL A 83 -1.47 -11.16 -11.07
N GLN A 84 -0.98 -11.70 -12.17
CA GLN A 84 -1.33 -13.05 -12.62
C GLN A 84 -0.41 -14.09 -11.99
N LYS A 85 -1.00 -15.16 -11.46
CA LYS A 85 -0.27 -16.30 -10.91
C LYS A 85 0.63 -16.97 -11.95
N SER A 86 1.89 -17.20 -11.59
CA SER A 86 2.92 -17.79 -12.48
C SER A 86 3.93 -18.67 -11.74
N GLY A 87 3.54 -19.25 -10.61
CA GLY A 87 4.37 -20.23 -9.89
C GLY A 87 5.30 -19.64 -8.81
N GLY A 88 5.06 -18.39 -8.38
CA GLY A 88 5.68 -17.83 -7.16
C GLY A 88 7.12 -17.30 -7.31
N GLY A 89 7.63 -17.12 -8.54
CA GLY A 89 8.97 -16.57 -8.76
C GLY A 89 9.02 -15.04 -8.72
N GLU A 90 9.93 -14.47 -7.93
CA GLU A 90 10.12 -13.03 -7.75
C GLU A 90 10.40 -12.29 -9.08
N SER A 91 9.46 -11.44 -9.49
CA SER A 91 9.49 -10.60 -10.69
C SER A 91 9.79 -11.36 -12.00
N THR A 92 9.35 -12.62 -12.10
CA THR A 92 9.67 -13.52 -13.22
C THR A 92 8.61 -13.58 -14.32
N ASN A 93 7.41 -13.07 -14.09
CA ASN A 93 6.31 -13.14 -15.06
C ASN A 93 6.18 -11.87 -15.88
N GLY A 94 5.38 -10.91 -15.40
CA GLY A 94 5.32 -9.55 -15.97
C GLY A 94 6.44 -8.67 -15.43
N GLY A 95 6.94 -9.00 -14.24
CA GLY A 95 7.83 -8.16 -13.47
C GLY A 95 7.07 -7.06 -12.72
N ASP A 96 7.77 -6.39 -11.83
CA ASP A 96 7.21 -5.30 -11.04
C ASP A 96 6.78 -4.14 -11.94
N ILE A 97 5.76 -3.39 -11.51
CA ILE A 97 5.38 -2.12 -12.14
C ILE A 97 5.73 -0.95 -11.24
N VAL A 98 6.21 0.13 -11.84
CA VAL A 98 6.57 1.38 -11.16
C VAL A 98 5.79 2.55 -11.73
N THR A 99 5.62 3.58 -10.92
CA THR A 99 5.13 4.87 -11.40
C THR A 99 6.06 5.46 -12.45
N THR A 100 5.52 6.22 -13.39
CA THR A 100 6.31 6.89 -14.44
C THR A 100 7.07 8.12 -13.95
N ARG A 101 6.81 8.58 -12.72
CA ARG A 101 7.53 9.67 -12.05
C ARG A 101 7.84 9.34 -10.59
N PRO A 102 8.88 9.96 -9.99
CA PRO A 102 9.17 9.84 -8.58
C PRO A 102 8.25 10.70 -7.70
N TYR A 103 8.25 10.36 -6.41
CA TYR A 103 7.54 11.05 -5.35
C TYR A 103 8.48 11.27 -4.15
N LYS A 104 8.32 12.41 -3.46
CA LYS A 104 9.13 12.82 -2.30
C LYS A 104 8.37 12.61 -0.99
N ASN A 105 7.55 13.57 -0.57
CA ASN A 105 6.69 13.48 0.61
C ASN A 105 5.26 13.15 0.16
N PHE A 106 4.64 12.14 0.76
CA PHE A 106 3.32 11.69 0.35
C PHE A 106 2.60 10.87 1.42
N MET A 107 1.28 10.77 1.27
CA MET A 107 0.47 9.68 1.81
C MET A 107 -0.03 8.85 0.63
N LEU A 108 0.32 7.56 0.60
CA LEU A 108 -0.11 6.60 -0.41
C LEU A 108 -1.12 5.65 0.23
N LYS A 109 -2.32 5.51 -0.33
CA LYS A 109 -3.33 4.51 0.04
C LYS A 109 -3.47 3.49 -1.09
N VAL A 110 -3.48 2.21 -0.75
CA VAL A 110 -3.66 1.10 -1.69
C VAL A 110 -4.58 0.06 -1.05
N ASP A 111 -5.70 -0.23 -1.70
CA ASP A 111 -6.49 -1.39 -1.32
C ASP A 111 -5.93 -2.63 -2.02
N PHE A 112 -5.64 -3.67 -1.24
CA PHE A 112 -5.12 -4.93 -1.74
C PHE A 112 -5.92 -6.14 -1.23
N LYS A 113 -5.97 -7.21 -2.01
CA LYS A 113 -6.51 -8.51 -1.61
C LYS A 113 -5.58 -9.62 -2.12
N ILE A 114 -5.37 -10.62 -1.28
CA ILE A 114 -4.45 -11.73 -1.55
C ILE A 114 -5.19 -13.06 -1.68
N THR A 115 -4.63 -13.99 -2.46
CA THR A 115 -4.99 -15.41 -2.40
C THR A 115 -4.20 -16.16 -1.32
N GLU A 116 -4.60 -17.40 -1.01
CA GLU A 116 -3.88 -18.25 -0.07
C GLU A 116 -2.40 -18.39 -0.47
N GLY A 117 -1.50 -18.15 0.49
CA GLY A 117 -0.06 -18.25 0.28
C GLY A 117 0.56 -17.17 -0.60
N ALA A 118 -0.17 -16.13 -1.00
CA ALA A 118 0.37 -15.14 -1.93
C ALA A 118 1.42 -14.21 -1.29
N ASN A 119 2.38 -13.78 -2.12
CA ASN A 119 3.37 -12.75 -1.84
C ASN A 119 3.28 -11.60 -2.86
N SER A 120 3.45 -10.37 -2.39
CA SER A 120 3.60 -9.14 -3.18
C SER A 120 4.08 -8.03 -2.24
N GLY A 121 4.11 -6.78 -2.69
CA GLY A 121 4.56 -5.67 -1.88
C GLY A 121 4.27 -4.34 -2.53
N ILE A 122 4.23 -3.30 -1.70
CA ILE A 122 4.21 -1.90 -2.13
C ILE A 122 5.58 -1.33 -1.78
N LYS A 123 6.36 -0.93 -2.79
CA LYS A 123 7.67 -0.31 -2.56
C LYS A 123 7.68 1.18 -2.83
N TYR A 124 8.57 1.87 -2.13
CA TYR A 124 8.79 3.30 -2.21
C TYR A 124 10.28 3.61 -2.02
N PHE A 125 10.70 4.83 -2.37
CA PHE A 125 12.11 5.18 -2.59
C PHE A 125 12.78 4.25 -3.63
N VAL A 126 12.02 3.82 -4.63
CA VAL A 126 12.52 2.86 -5.63
C VAL A 126 13.41 3.56 -6.65
N ASP A 127 14.58 2.97 -6.90
CA ASP A 127 15.44 3.31 -8.03
C ASP A 127 15.62 2.08 -8.94
N THR A 128 15.06 2.17 -10.15
CA THR A 128 15.12 1.10 -11.15
C THR A 128 16.50 0.90 -11.76
N ASN A 129 17.46 1.78 -11.50
CA ASN A 129 18.84 1.66 -11.99
C ASN A 129 19.74 0.79 -11.10
N LEU A 130 19.36 0.57 -9.83
CA LEU A 130 20.18 -0.18 -8.87
C LEU A 130 20.24 -1.67 -9.19
N ASN A 131 19.09 -2.30 -9.45
CA ASN A 131 19.04 -3.71 -9.83
C ASN A 131 18.63 -3.89 -11.30
N LYS A 132 19.63 -4.05 -12.16
CA LYS A 132 19.45 -4.42 -13.57
C LYS A 132 19.48 -5.93 -13.82
N GLY A 133 19.74 -6.73 -12.78
CA GLY A 133 19.81 -8.19 -12.82
C GLY A 133 18.46 -8.87 -12.62
N ALA A 134 18.44 -10.10 -12.11
CA ALA A 134 17.20 -10.80 -11.75
C ALA A 134 16.56 -10.23 -10.46
N GLY A 135 15.27 -10.51 -10.25
CA GLY A 135 14.52 -10.12 -9.04
C GLY A 135 13.94 -8.71 -9.07
N SER A 136 13.39 -8.29 -7.94
CA SER A 136 12.63 -7.04 -7.80
C SER A 136 13.51 -5.79 -7.83
N ALA A 137 12.91 -4.63 -8.18
CA ALA A 137 13.60 -3.35 -8.06
C ALA A 137 13.85 -2.98 -6.58
N ILE A 138 14.88 -2.18 -6.34
CA ILE A 138 15.37 -1.86 -4.99
C ILE A 138 14.63 -0.65 -4.44
N GLY A 139 14.06 -0.81 -3.24
CA GLY A 139 13.38 0.23 -2.46
C GLY A 139 12.89 -0.34 -1.12
N CYS A 140 12.42 0.53 -0.23
CA CYS A 140 11.74 0.13 1.00
C CYS A 140 10.39 -0.51 0.67
N GLU A 141 9.95 -1.48 1.46
CA GLU A 141 8.81 -2.34 1.11
C GLU A 141 7.82 -2.47 2.27
N PHE A 142 6.57 -2.09 2.04
CA PHE A 142 5.43 -2.58 2.80
C PHE A 142 5.11 -3.98 2.28
N GLN A 143 5.36 -4.98 3.13
CA GLN A 143 5.16 -6.37 2.77
C GLN A 143 3.66 -6.73 2.62
N ILE A 144 3.28 -7.43 1.55
CA ILE A 144 1.95 -8.02 1.37
C ILE A 144 2.11 -9.54 1.31
N LEU A 145 1.68 -10.23 2.36
CA LEU A 145 1.93 -11.66 2.52
C LEU A 145 0.76 -12.39 3.18
N ASP A 146 0.51 -13.64 2.79
CA ASP A 146 -0.21 -14.58 3.65
C ASP A 146 0.74 -15.17 4.71
N ASP A 147 0.82 -14.49 5.85
CA ASP A 147 1.68 -14.88 6.98
C ASP A 147 1.50 -16.32 7.46
N LYS A 148 0.30 -16.89 7.26
CA LYS A 148 -0.01 -18.24 7.74
C LYS A 148 0.53 -19.33 6.81
N LYS A 149 0.71 -19.01 5.53
CA LYS A 149 0.92 -20.00 4.47
C LYS A 149 2.21 -19.80 3.70
N HIS A 150 2.64 -18.56 3.48
CA HIS A 150 3.86 -18.30 2.73
C HIS A 150 5.09 -18.57 3.61
N PRO A 151 6.09 -19.34 3.14
CA PRO A 151 7.24 -19.74 3.94
C PRO A 151 8.12 -18.57 4.40
N ASP A 152 8.17 -17.48 3.62
CA ASP A 152 9.01 -16.32 3.92
C ASP A 152 8.62 -15.60 5.22
N ALA A 153 7.38 -15.78 5.70
CA ALA A 153 6.94 -15.29 7.00
C ALA A 153 7.79 -15.80 8.17
N LYS A 154 8.49 -16.94 8.00
CA LYS A 154 9.35 -17.58 9.00
C LYS A 154 10.84 -17.34 8.78
N LEU A 155 11.23 -16.67 7.69
CA LEU A 155 12.63 -16.48 7.31
C LEU A 155 13.22 -15.15 7.82
N GLY A 156 12.38 -14.27 8.35
CA GLY A 156 12.79 -13.01 8.95
C GLY A 156 13.32 -13.14 10.39
N VAL A 157 13.88 -12.05 10.89
CA VAL A 157 14.22 -11.90 12.32
C VAL A 157 13.00 -11.31 13.03
N ALA A 158 12.53 -11.98 14.08
CA ALA A 158 11.37 -11.55 14.86
C ALA A 158 10.13 -11.17 14.01
N GLY A 159 9.90 -11.88 12.89
CA GLY A 159 8.74 -11.65 12.03
C GLY A 159 8.85 -10.46 11.07
N ASN A 160 10.04 -9.89 10.86
CA ASN A 160 10.25 -8.72 9.98
C ASN A 160 10.02 -8.96 8.47
N ARG A 161 9.53 -10.15 8.09
CA ARG A 161 9.08 -10.49 6.73
C ARG A 161 7.58 -10.77 6.63
N THR A 162 6.82 -10.49 7.69
CA THR A 162 5.36 -10.67 7.71
C THR A 162 4.62 -9.46 7.15
N LEU A 163 3.35 -9.61 6.79
CA LEU A 163 2.48 -8.58 6.22
C LEU A 163 2.52 -7.25 7.00
N GLY A 164 2.71 -6.14 6.29
CA GLY A 164 2.81 -4.80 6.85
C GLY A 164 4.20 -4.45 7.41
N SER A 165 5.11 -5.42 7.53
CA SER A 165 6.50 -5.16 7.93
C SER A 165 7.18 -4.21 6.94
N LEU A 166 8.17 -3.47 7.42
CA LEU A 166 9.23 -2.95 6.56
C LEU A 166 10.15 -4.13 6.28
N TYR A 167 10.02 -4.72 5.09
CA TYR A 167 10.58 -6.04 4.77
C TYR A 167 12.04 -6.18 5.18
N ASP A 168 12.37 -7.23 5.93
CA ASP A 168 13.71 -7.58 6.44
C ASP A 168 14.36 -6.53 7.36
N LEU A 169 13.62 -5.49 7.77
CA LEU A 169 14.10 -4.39 8.63
C LEU A 169 13.29 -4.29 9.92
N ILE A 170 12.00 -3.92 9.85
CA ILE A 170 11.15 -3.66 11.02
C ILE A 170 9.89 -4.51 10.96
N ALA A 171 9.66 -5.32 11.99
CA ALA A 171 8.50 -6.18 12.09
C ALA A 171 7.21 -5.41 12.40
N ALA A 172 6.12 -5.76 11.69
CA ALA A 172 4.79 -5.36 12.09
C ALA A 172 4.34 -6.12 13.35
N PRO A 173 3.48 -5.54 14.20
CA PRO A 173 2.95 -6.20 15.37
C PRO A 173 2.04 -7.38 15.00
N ASP A 174 2.06 -8.43 15.83
CA ASP A 174 1.28 -9.66 15.60
C ASP A 174 -0.24 -9.41 15.56
N ASN A 175 -0.74 -8.43 16.32
CA ASN A 175 -2.16 -8.09 16.43
C ASN A 175 -2.66 -7.08 15.39
N LYS A 176 -1.98 -6.99 14.23
CA LYS A 176 -2.37 -6.12 13.11
C LYS A 176 -3.79 -6.47 12.58
N PRO A 177 -4.60 -5.48 12.18
CA PRO A 177 -6.02 -5.66 11.86
C PRO A 177 -6.26 -6.21 10.44
N PHE A 178 -5.57 -7.28 10.03
CA PHE A 178 -5.73 -7.90 8.72
C PHE A 178 -7.07 -8.64 8.59
N ARG A 179 -7.72 -8.53 7.43
CA ARG A 179 -8.99 -9.18 7.10
C ARG A 179 -8.79 -10.20 5.96
N PRO A 180 -8.57 -11.49 6.27
CA PRO A 180 -8.40 -12.53 5.26
C PRO A 180 -9.62 -12.63 4.33
N GLY A 181 -9.38 -12.78 3.02
CA GLY A 181 -10.45 -12.92 2.02
C GLY A 181 -11.16 -11.62 1.61
N PHE A 182 -10.88 -10.50 2.28
CA PHE A 182 -11.39 -9.17 1.95
C PHE A 182 -10.29 -8.27 1.42
N PHE A 183 -10.67 -7.15 0.80
CA PHE A 183 -9.72 -6.06 0.56
C PHE A 183 -9.28 -5.45 1.89
N ASN A 184 -8.01 -5.08 1.95
CA ASN A 184 -7.35 -4.41 3.07
C ASN A 184 -6.71 -3.13 2.54
N THR A 185 -6.71 -2.07 3.34
CA THR A 185 -6.08 -0.81 2.96
C THR A 185 -4.70 -0.74 3.59
N ALA A 186 -3.66 -0.78 2.77
CA ALA A 186 -2.32 -0.37 3.16
C ALA A 186 -2.22 1.15 2.99
N MET A 187 -1.58 1.83 3.94
CA MET A 187 -1.18 3.22 3.78
C MET A 187 0.26 3.42 4.20
N VAL A 188 1.03 4.07 3.33
CA VAL A 188 2.41 4.49 3.59
C VAL A 188 2.42 6.02 3.66
N VAL A 189 2.95 6.56 4.75
CA VAL A 189 3.14 8.00 4.93
C VAL A 189 4.64 8.27 4.92
N VAL A 190 5.09 9.18 4.07
CA VAL A 190 6.46 9.67 3.99
C VAL A 190 6.45 11.18 4.17
N LYS A 191 7.15 11.68 5.18
CA LYS A 191 7.32 13.11 5.45
C LYS A 191 8.77 13.41 5.84
N GLY A 192 9.58 13.79 4.86
CA GLY A 192 11.02 13.90 5.04
C GLY A 192 11.60 12.53 5.40
N ASN A 193 12.33 12.46 6.52
CA ASN A 193 12.91 11.20 7.01
C ASN A 193 11.90 10.30 7.71
N HIS A 194 10.77 10.86 8.14
CA HIS A 194 9.73 10.16 8.87
C HIS A 194 8.90 9.28 7.94
N VAL A 195 8.69 8.02 8.33
CA VAL A 195 7.89 7.07 7.56
C VAL A 195 6.98 6.25 8.48
N GLU A 196 5.74 6.05 8.06
CA GLU A 196 4.76 5.21 8.76
C GLU A 196 4.15 4.16 7.83
N HIS A 197 3.86 2.98 8.38
CA HIS A 197 2.96 2.00 7.77
C HIS A 197 1.67 1.92 8.58
N TRP A 198 0.55 1.87 7.86
CA TRP A 198 -0.77 1.68 8.42
C TRP A 198 -1.49 0.55 7.69
N LEU A 199 -2.27 -0.22 8.44
CA LEU A 199 -3.12 -1.27 7.90
C LEU A 199 -4.54 -1.08 8.43
N ASN A 200 -5.52 -0.94 7.54
CA ASN A 200 -6.94 -0.76 7.87
C ASN A 200 -7.19 0.31 8.95
N GLY A 201 -6.50 1.45 8.84
CA GLY A 201 -6.66 2.60 9.74
C GLY A 201 -5.88 2.51 11.06
N VAL A 202 -5.09 1.45 11.29
CA VAL A 202 -4.23 1.32 12.48
C VAL A 202 -2.76 1.47 12.08
N LYS A 203 -2.04 2.37 12.75
CA LYS A 203 -0.59 2.50 12.58
C LYS A 203 0.10 1.26 13.12
N ILE A 204 0.96 0.65 12.32
CA ILE A 204 1.64 -0.60 12.64
C ILE A 204 3.15 -0.45 12.70
N ILE A 205 3.74 0.49 11.96
CA ILE A 205 5.18 0.80 11.99
C ILE A 205 5.37 2.30 11.86
N GLU A 206 6.43 2.80 12.50
CA GLU A 206 6.92 4.17 12.40
C GLU A 206 8.45 4.15 12.54
N TYR A 207 9.15 4.90 11.68
CA TYR A 207 10.60 4.99 11.72
C TYR A 207 11.13 6.29 11.12
N GLU A 208 12.39 6.59 11.42
CA GLU A 208 13.13 7.72 10.86
C GLU A 208 14.31 7.20 10.04
N ARG A 209 14.50 7.74 8.84
CA ARG A 209 15.66 7.47 7.96
C ARG A 209 16.79 8.45 8.22
N ASN A 210 17.90 8.34 7.47
CA ASN A 210 19.03 9.28 7.51
C ASN A 210 19.58 9.53 8.94
N ASN A 211 19.74 8.46 9.71
CA ASN A 211 20.34 8.52 11.05
C ASN A 211 21.08 7.22 11.38
N GLN A 212 21.86 7.25 12.46
CA GLN A 212 22.71 6.12 12.87
C GLN A 212 21.93 4.82 13.15
N MET A 213 20.71 4.90 13.68
CA MET A 213 19.89 3.71 13.94
C MET A 213 19.42 3.08 12.63
N TRP A 214 19.00 3.90 11.67
CA TRP A 214 18.64 3.44 10.32
C TRP A 214 19.82 2.77 9.62
N ASP A 215 20.98 3.42 9.59
CA ASP A 215 22.16 2.88 8.91
C ASP A 215 22.62 1.56 9.55
N ALA A 216 22.60 1.46 10.88
CA ALA A 216 22.90 0.23 11.58
C ALA A 216 21.89 -0.89 11.25
N LEU A 217 20.59 -0.58 11.23
CA LEU A 217 19.54 -1.54 10.89
C LEU A 217 19.71 -2.08 9.47
N VAL A 218 19.94 -1.18 8.49
CA VAL A 218 20.18 -1.55 7.09
C VAL A 218 21.40 -2.47 6.96
N ASN A 219 22.50 -2.17 7.67
CA ASN A 219 23.72 -2.99 7.63
C ASN A 219 23.54 -4.43 8.11
N TYR A 220 22.50 -4.72 8.92
CA TYR A 220 22.15 -6.08 9.36
C TYR A 220 21.12 -6.78 8.47
N SER A 221 20.57 -6.10 7.46
CA SER A 221 19.51 -6.61 6.58
C SER A 221 20.05 -7.13 5.24
N LYS A 222 19.16 -7.67 4.41
CA LYS A 222 19.42 -7.99 2.99
C LYS A 222 19.88 -6.79 2.16
N TYR A 223 19.68 -5.56 2.64
CA TYR A 223 19.99 -4.34 1.89
C TYR A 223 21.37 -3.76 2.20
N LYS A 224 22.17 -4.41 3.05
CA LYS A 224 23.51 -3.95 3.46
C LYS A 224 24.47 -3.61 2.30
N ASP A 225 24.28 -4.24 1.14
CA ASP A 225 25.14 -4.08 -0.03
C ASP A 225 24.67 -2.91 -0.93
N TRP A 226 23.59 -2.22 -0.58
CA TRP A 226 23.09 -1.04 -1.29
C TRP A 226 23.49 0.25 -0.56
N PRO A 227 24.50 0.99 -1.07
CA PRO A 227 24.94 2.22 -0.45
C PRO A 227 23.78 3.21 -0.35
N ASN A 228 23.63 3.84 0.83
CA ASN A 228 22.59 4.82 1.09
C ASN A 228 21.16 4.28 0.88
N PHE A 229 20.93 2.98 1.12
CA PHE A 229 19.63 2.34 0.94
C PHE A 229 18.53 3.10 1.69
N GLY A 230 17.44 3.36 0.96
CA GLY A 230 16.25 4.01 1.48
C GLY A 230 16.43 5.47 1.86
N ASN A 231 17.63 6.07 1.78
CA ASN A 231 17.90 7.45 2.23
C ASN A 231 17.66 8.53 1.16
N ALA A 232 17.31 8.13 -0.08
CA ALA A 232 16.94 9.07 -1.13
C ALA A 232 15.78 9.98 -0.69
N GLU A 233 15.78 11.23 -1.16
CA GLU A 233 14.66 12.16 -0.90
C GLU A 233 13.42 11.80 -1.70
N GLU A 234 13.61 11.29 -2.92
CA GLU A 234 12.53 10.88 -3.81
C GLU A 234 12.82 9.51 -4.42
N GLY A 235 11.76 8.85 -4.87
CA GLY A 235 11.87 7.63 -5.67
C GLY A 235 10.54 7.21 -6.26
N LEU A 236 10.58 6.19 -7.10
CA LEU A 236 9.36 5.64 -7.70
C LEU A 236 8.55 4.88 -6.65
N LEU A 237 7.26 4.71 -6.92
CA LEU A 237 6.37 3.80 -6.20
C LEU A 237 6.19 2.54 -7.03
N LEU A 238 6.10 1.39 -6.38
CA LEU A 238 6.10 0.09 -7.06
C LEU A 238 5.04 -0.85 -6.49
N LEU A 239 4.42 -1.63 -7.37
CA LEU A 239 3.67 -2.83 -7.00
C LEU A 239 4.41 -4.07 -7.52
N GLN A 240 4.63 -5.02 -6.62
CA GLN A 240 5.49 -6.18 -6.88
C GLN A 240 4.73 -7.32 -7.56
N ASP A 241 5.36 -7.92 -8.56
CA ASP A 241 4.98 -9.22 -9.10
C ASP A 241 5.87 -10.28 -8.42
N HIS A 242 5.29 -11.10 -7.54
CA HIS A 242 5.99 -12.26 -6.96
C HIS A 242 5.46 -13.59 -7.53
N GLY A 243 4.76 -13.55 -8.67
CA GLY A 243 4.18 -14.72 -9.32
C GLY A 243 2.98 -15.33 -8.60
N ASP A 244 2.41 -14.63 -7.63
CA ASP A 244 1.18 -14.97 -6.94
C ASP A 244 0.05 -14.00 -7.27
N GLU A 245 -1.19 -14.48 -7.16
CA GLU A 245 -2.35 -13.65 -7.46
C GLU A 245 -2.65 -12.67 -6.33
N VAL A 246 -2.50 -11.38 -6.65
CA VAL A 246 -2.83 -10.25 -5.77
C VAL A 246 -3.63 -9.21 -6.55
N TRP A 247 -4.63 -8.64 -5.91
CA TRP A 247 -5.56 -7.68 -6.48
C TRP A 247 -5.38 -6.32 -5.83
N PHE A 248 -5.37 -5.27 -6.63
CA PHE A 248 -5.23 -3.88 -6.21
C PHE A 248 -6.37 -3.02 -6.73
N GLN A 249 -6.82 -2.06 -5.92
CA GLN A 249 -7.74 -0.99 -6.32
C GLN A 249 -7.53 0.24 -5.42
N ASN A 250 -8.24 1.33 -5.69
CA ASN A 250 -8.21 2.54 -4.86
C ASN A 250 -6.79 3.05 -4.59
N ILE A 251 -5.92 2.99 -5.60
CA ILE A 251 -4.55 3.46 -5.49
C ILE A 251 -4.58 5.00 -5.55
N LYS A 252 -4.47 5.64 -4.39
CA LYS A 252 -4.61 7.09 -4.22
C LYS A 252 -3.36 7.66 -3.56
N ILE A 253 -2.98 8.86 -3.97
CA ILE A 253 -1.84 9.57 -3.42
C ILE A 253 -2.21 11.00 -3.06
N LYS A 254 -1.69 11.47 -1.93
CA LYS A 254 -1.70 12.86 -1.50
C LYS A 254 -0.25 13.29 -1.31
N GLU A 255 0.26 14.14 -2.20
CA GLU A 255 1.59 14.73 -2.06
C GLU A 255 1.57 15.73 -0.88
N LEU A 256 2.64 15.73 -0.09
CA LEU A 256 2.82 16.61 1.06
C LEU A 256 3.94 17.61 0.75
N GLU A 257 3.95 18.72 1.48
CA GLU A 257 5.06 19.68 1.47
C GLU A 257 6.35 19.07 2.02
#